data_AF-A0A7K2P3S1-F1
#
_entry.id   AF-A0A7K2P3S1-F1
#
_cell.length_a   1.000
_cell.length_b   1.000
_cell.length_c   1.000
_cell.angle_alpha   90.00
_cell.angle_beta   90.00
_cell.angle_gamma   90.00
#
_symmetry.space_group_name_H-M   'P 1'
#
loop_
_entity.id
_entity.type
_entity.pdbx_description
1 polymer ?
#
loop_
_entity_poly.entity_id
_entity_poly.type
_entity_poly.pdbx_seq_one_letter_code
_entity_poly.pdbx_strand_id
1 'polypeptide(L)'
;RVTNRLIREALRPGPASAHIVTKVGAVRDQQGGWPPARRPEDLRQAVRENLEDLGLDSLDVVNLRLGDAQGPRPGSLAEPFET
;
A
#
# COMPACT_ATOMS: atom_id res chain seq x y z
N ARG A 1 -9.11 0.04 0.15
CA ARG A 1 -10.00 0.96 0.89
C ARG A 1 -10.77 0.27 2.02
N VAL A 2 -11.70 -0.66 1.76
CA VAL A 2 -12.50 -1.30 2.83
C VAL A 2 -11.63 -1.97 3.91
N THR A 3 -10.62 -2.76 3.53
CA THR A 3 -9.74 -3.46 4.46
C THR A 3 -9.07 -2.54 5.48
N ASN A 4 -8.49 -1.43 5.02
CA ASN A 4 -7.79 -0.48 5.90
C ASN A 4 -8.74 0.18 6.91
N ARG A 5 -9.96 0.52 6.48
CA ARG A 5 -10.99 1.08 7.37
C ARG A 5 -11.42 0.07 8.45
N LEU A 6 -11.57 -1.21 8.07
CA LEU A 6 -11.84 -2.28 9.03
C LEU A 6 -10.68 -2.48 10.03
N ILE A 7 -9.44 -2.40 9.57
CA ILE A 7 -8.25 -2.45 10.44
C ILE A 7 -8.28 -1.27 11.43
N ARG A 8 -8.54 -0.05 10.95
CA ARG A 8 -8.66 1.15 11.79
C ARG A 8 -9.73 0.98 12.87
N GLU A 9 -10.88 0.40 12.53
CA GLU A 9 -11.97 0.12 13.48
C GLU A 9 -11.55 -0.91 14.53
N ALA A 10 -10.91 -2.01 14.10
CA ALA A 10 -10.48 -3.09 14.98
C ALA A 10 -9.39 -2.67 15.99
N LEU A 11 -8.59 -1.65 15.66
CA LEU A 11 -7.45 -1.22 16.48
C LEU A 11 -7.74 -0.02 17.38
N ARG A 12 -8.99 0.42 17.53
CA ARG A 12 -9.34 1.52 18.44
C ARG A 12 -9.20 1.10 19.92
N PRO A 13 -8.72 2.00 20.82
CA PRO A 13 -8.46 3.44 20.60
C PRO A 13 -7.13 3.76 19.90
N GLY A 14 -6.24 2.78 19.71
CA GLY A 14 -4.98 2.89 18.98
C GLY A 14 -4.13 1.63 19.17
N PRO A 15 -3.11 1.38 18.33
CA PRO A 15 -2.29 0.18 18.46
C PRO A 15 -1.39 0.29 19.70
N ALA A 16 -1.83 -0.30 20.82
CA ALA A 16 -1.05 -0.27 22.06
C ALA A 16 0.27 -1.07 21.95
N SER A 17 0.40 -1.98 20.96
CA SER A 17 1.58 -2.82 20.77
C SER A 17 1.77 -3.37 19.33
N ALA A 18 1.03 -2.85 18.35
CA ALA A 18 1.02 -3.41 16.99
C ALA A 18 1.69 -2.46 15.98
N HIS A 19 2.58 -3.01 15.14
CA HIS A 19 3.10 -2.30 13.98
C HIS A 19 2.21 -2.55 12.75
N ILE A 20 1.96 -1.49 11.99
CA ILE A 20 1.18 -1.53 10.76
C ILE A 20 2.11 -1.62 9.55
N VAL A 21 2.07 -2.78 8.90
CA VAL A 21 2.85 -3.06 7.68
C VAL A 21 1.90 -3.10 6.48
N THR A 22 1.90 -2.04 5.68
CA THR A 22 1.08 -1.95 4.46
C THR A 22 1.89 -2.20 3.19
N LYS A 23 1.22 -2.16 2.03
CA LYS A 23 1.79 -2.45 0.72
C LYS A 23 1.28 -1.48 -0.34
N VAL A 24 2.14 -1.07 -1.25
CA VAL A 24 1.84 -0.25 -2.44
C VAL A 24 2.35 -0.92 -3.71
N GLY A 25 2.14 -0.31 -4.89
CA GLY A 25 2.63 -0.85 -6.17
C GLY A 25 1.57 -1.56 -7.02
N ALA A 26 0.31 -1.54 -6.59
CA ALA A 26 -0.85 -2.05 -7.33
C ALA A 26 -2.13 -1.34 -6.87
N VAL A 27 -3.09 -1.17 -7.77
CA VAL A 27 -4.44 -0.65 -7.46
C VAL A 27 -5.47 -1.76 -7.61
N ARG A 28 -6.59 -1.66 -6.89
CA ARG A 28 -7.71 -2.58 -7.03
C ARG A 28 -8.60 -2.10 -8.17
N ASP A 29 -8.77 -2.91 -9.22
CA ASP A 29 -9.70 -2.60 -10.30
C ASP A 29 -11.15 -3.00 -9.96
N GLN A 30 -12.09 -2.64 -10.83
CA GLN A 30 -13.52 -2.94 -10.68
C GLN A 30 -13.85 -4.42 -10.86
N GLN A 31 -13.01 -5.17 -11.56
CA GLN A 31 -13.14 -6.62 -11.79
C GLN A 31 -12.57 -7.44 -10.64
N GLY A 32 -11.97 -6.78 -9.64
CA GLY A 32 -11.38 -7.43 -8.49
C GLY A 32 -9.89 -7.77 -8.64
N GLY A 33 -9.26 -7.38 -9.73
CA GLY A 33 -7.84 -7.55 -10.00
C GLY A 33 -6.94 -6.53 -9.32
N TRP A 34 -5.63 -6.76 -9.44
CA TRP A 34 -4.58 -5.92 -8.86
C TRP A 34 -3.54 -5.52 -9.92
N PRO A 35 -3.92 -4.71 -10.93
CA PRO A 35 -2.97 -4.23 -11.92
C PRO A 35 -1.81 -3.45 -11.26
N PRO A 36 -0.58 -3.56 -11.79
CA PRO A 36 0.57 -2.79 -11.32
C PRO A 36 0.32 -1.28 -11.42
N ALA A 37 0.74 -0.55 -10.39
CA ALA A 37 0.71 0.92 -10.34
C ALA A 37 1.95 1.37 -9.55
N ARG A 38 3.05 1.61 -10.26
CA ARG A 38 4.40 1.74 -9.67
C ARG A 38 5.16 2.97 -10.14
N ARG A 39 4.51 3.89 -10.86
CA ARG A 39 5.15 5.19 -11.13
C ARG A 39 5.30 5.93 -9.80
N PRO A 40 6.30 6.82 -9.64
CA PRO A 40 6.49 7.56 -8.40
C PRO A 40 5.22 8.22 -7.84
N GLU A 41 4.40 8.83 -8.70
CA GLU A 41 3.13 9.44 -8.33
C GLU A 41 2.09 8.42 -7.84
N ASP A 42 2.06 7.22 -8.42
CA ASP A 42 1.14 6.16 -8.01
C ASP A 42 1.48 5.68 -6.59
N LEU A 43 2.77 5.56 -6.28
CA LEU A 43 3.23 5.17 -4.93
C LEU A 43 2.88 6.24 -3.90
N ARG A 44 3.15 7.52 -4.21
CA ARG A 44 2.81 8.64 -3.32
C ARG A 44 1.31 8.70 -3.06
N GLN A 45 0.49 8.52 -4.10
CA GLN A 45 -0.96 8.48 -3.96
C GLN A 45 -1.40 7.31 -3.06
N ALA A 46 -0.89 6.11 -3.31
CA ALA A 46 -1.24 4.94 -2.50
C ALA A 46 -0.81 5.07 -1.03
N VAL A 47 0.32 5.72 -0.74
CA VAL A 47 0.74 6.01 0.64
C VAL A 47 -0.24 6.96 1.34
N ARG A 48 -0.66 8.04 0.67
CA ARG A 48 -1.64 8.99 1.22
C ARG A 48 -2.99 8.31 1.50
N GLU A 49 -3.48 7.52 0.56
CA GLU A 49 -4.72 6.75 0.75
C GLU A 49 -4.63 5.76 1.90
N ASN A 50 -3.48 5.10 2.09
CA ASN A 50 -3.25 4.23 3.23
C ASN A 50 -3.35 4.99 4.56
N LEU A 51 -2.66 6.14 4.67
CA LEU A 51 -2.70 7.00 5.86
C LEU A 51 -4.14 7.45 6.18
N GLU A 52 -4.88 7.94 5.18
CA GLU A 52 -6.27 8.37 5.33
C GLU A 52 -7.20 7.23 5.76
N ASP A 53 -7.17 6.10 5.06
CA ASP A 53 -8.07 4.98 5.34
C ASP A 53 -7.75 4.31 6.68
N LEU A 54 -6.47 4.25 7.08
CA LEU A 54 -6.03 3.73 8.39
C LEU A 54 -6.19 4.76 9.52
N GLY A 55 -6.31 6.05 9.20
CA GLY A 55 -6.41 7.13 10.17
C GLY A 55 -5.13 7.30 10.98
N LEU A 56 -3.97 7.27 10.33
CA LEU A 56 -2.64 7.38 10.93
C LEU A 56 -1.88 8.57 10.33
N ASP A 57 -1.02 9.20 11.12
CA ASP A 57 -0.13 10.27 10.65
C ASP A 57 1.15 9.71 10.00
N SER A 58 1.51 8.47 10.33
CA SER A 58 2.67 7.76 9.77
C SER A 58 2.40 6.25 9.65
N LEU A 59 3.14 5.58 8.78
CA LEU A 59 3.11 4.12 8.60
C LEU A 59 4.44 3.55 9.05
N ASP A 60 4.43 2.46 9.85
CA ASP A 60 5.66 1.84 10.34
C ASP A 60 6.51 1.27 9.18
N VAL A 61 5.88 0.52 8.28
CA VAL A 61 6.54 -0.08 7.11
C VAL A 61 5.60 -0.08 5.90
N VAL A 62 6.16 0.27 4.74
CA VAL A 62 5.48 0.19 3.45
C VAL A 62 6.27 -0.71 2.50
N ASN A 63 5.68 -1.85 2.12
CA ASN A 63 6.28 -2.74 1.14
C ASN A 63 5.90 -2.35 -0.29
N LEU A 64 6.85 -2.32 -1.21
CA LEU A 64 6.59 -2.23 -2.64
C LEU A 64 6.27 -3.62 -3.21
N ARG A 65 5.11 -3.77 -3.87
CA ARG A 65 4.75 -4.98 -4.60
C ARG A 65 5.49 -5.02 -5.93
N LEU A 66 6.36 -6.01 -6.07
CA LEU A 66 7.09 -6.31 -7.30
C LEU A 66 6.67 -7.67 -7.87
N GLY A 67 6.99 -7.91 -9.13
CA GLY A 67 6.54 -9.10 -9.84
C GLY A 67 5.05 -9.08 -10.15
N ASP A 68 4.45 -10.25 -10.31
CA ASP A 68 3.01 -10.45 -10.42
C ASP A 68 2.59 -11.78 -9.76
N ALA A 69 1.37 -12.25 -10.05
CA ALA A 69 0.84 -13.50 -9.49
C ALA A 69 1.65 -14.75 -9.88
N GLN A 70 2.54 -14.66 -10.87
CA GLN A 70 3.42 -15.73 -11.32
C GLN A 70 4.85 -15.60 -10.76
N GLY A 71 5.11 -14.61 -9.92
CA GLY A 71 6.40 -14.41 -9.23
C GLY A 71 7.20 -13.20 -9.73
N PRO A 72 8.53 -13.20 -9.53
CA PRO A 72 9.39 -12.09 -9.94
C PRO A 72 9.32 -11.82 -11.43
N ARG A 73 9.30 -10.54 -11.80
CA ARG A 73 9.34 -10.08 -13.19
C ARG A 73 10.54 -9.13 -13.37
N PRO A 74 11.26 -9.19 -14.51
CA PRO A 74 12.25 -8.18 -14.84
C PRO A 74 11.65 -6.77 -14.85
N GLY A 75 12.39 -5.77 -14.37
CA GLY A 75 11.95 -4.39 -14.31
C GLY A 75 12.86 -3.54 -13.44
N SER A 76 12.67 -2.22 -13.49
CA SER A 76 13.44 -1.28 -12.66
C SER A 76 13.02 -1.35 -11.20
N LEU A 77 14.00 -1.44 -10.30
CA LEU A 77 13.81 -1.21 -8.88
C LEU A 77 13.92 0.28 -8.51
N ALA A 78 14.59 1.07 -9.35
CA ALA A 78 14.89 2.47 -9.09
C ALA A 78 13.75 3.40 -9.50
N GLU A 79 13.15 3.17 -10.67
CA GLU A 79 12.12 4.02 -11.28
C GLU A 79 10.97 4.38 -10.31
N PRO A 80 10.42 3.44 -9.51
CA PRO A 80 9.34 3.78 -8.58
C PRO A 80 9.73 4.78 -7.47
N PHE A 81 11.03 4.94 -7.21
CA PHE A 81 11.58 5.82 -6.17
C PHE A 81 12.17 7.13 -6.73
N GLU A 82 12.06 7.37 -8.03
CA GLU A 82 12.51 8.63 -8.63
C GLU A 82 11.61 9.81 -8.18
N THR A 83 12.18 11.02 -8.18
CA THR A 83 11.53 12.23 -7.65
C THR A 83 10.77 12.98 -8.71
#